data_AF-A0A094HVU6-F1
#
_entry.id   AF-A0A094HVU6-F1
#
_cell.length_a   1.000
_cell.length_b   1.000
_cell.length_c   1.000
_cell.angle_alpha   90.00
_cell.angle_beta   90.00
_cell.angle_gamma   90.00
#
_symmetry.space_group_name_H-M   'P 1'
#
loop_
_entity.id
_entity.type
_entity.pdbx_description
1 polymer ?
#
loop_
_entity_poly.entity_id
_entity_poly.type
_entity_poly.pdbx_seq_one_letter_code
_entity_poly.pdbx_strand_id
1 'polypeptide(L)'
;MPHKNDESQIVSAIQAMQSDPKLRLRVAARIYSVDHRKLGRRLEGVPSRRDIQANSRKLTTLEELVLVQYILDLAAKGFPPQLSVVEDMAN
;
A
#
# COMPACT_ATOMS: atom_id res chain seq x y z
N MET A 1 -8.73 -7.97 13.40
CA MET A 1 -9.12 -6.59 13.77
C MET A 1 -9.22 -5.75 12.50
N PRO A 2 -10.30 -5.01 12.25
CA PRO A 2 -10.38 -4.17 11.06
C PRO A 2 -9.35 -3.04 11.15
N HIS A 3 -8.45 -2.96 10.17
CA HIS A 3 -7.51 -1.83 10.08
C HIS A 3 -8.28 -0.58 9.68
N LYS A 4 -8.47 0.36 10.61
CA LYS A 4 -9.07 1.67 10.34
C LYS A 4 -8.30 2.35 9.20
N ASN A 5 -8.95 2.53 8.05
CA ASN A 5 -8.33 3.12 6.86
C ASN A 5 -8.42 4.65 6.95
N ASP A 6 -7.45 5.25 7.64
CA ASP A 6 -7.40 6.70 7.86
C ASP A 6 -6.62 7.45 6.75
N GLU A 7 -6.25 6.79 5.65
CA GLU A 7 -5.43 7.42 4.60
C GLU A 7 -6.16 8.52 3.84
N SER A 8 -7.47 8.40 3.62
CA SER A 8 -8.23 9.44 2.94
C SER A 8 -8.25 10.73 3.76
N GLN A 9 -8.41 10.65 5.08
CA GLN A 9 -8.39 11.81 5.98
C GLN A 9 -7.00 12.45 6.03
N ILE A 10 -5.92 11.66 5.94
CA ILE A 10 -4.56 12.18 5.84
C ILE A 10 -4.39 12.96 4.54
N VAL A 11 -4.85 12.43 3.41
CA VAL A 11 -4.78 13.14 2.12
C VAL A 11 -5.53 14.47 2.19
N SER A 12 -6.75 14.48 2.75
CA SER A 12 -7.51 15.71 2.97
C SER A 12 -6.79 16.69 3.91
N ALA A 13 -6.17 16.20 4.99
CA ALA A 13 -5.41 17.03 5.92
C ALA A 13 -4.17 17.67 5.25
N ILE A 14 -3.48 16.92 4.40
CA ILE A 14 -2.34 17.43 3.62
C ILE A 14 -2.80 18.52 2.65
N GLN A 15 -3.89 18.28 1.91
CA GLN A 15 -4.46 19.27 1.00
C GLN A 15 -4.89 20.56 1.73
N ALA A 16 -5.47 20.43 2.92
CA ALA A 16 -5.84 21.56 3.75
C ALA A 16 -4.62 22.36 4.24
N MET A 17 -3.55 21.67 4.65
CA MET A 17 -2.30 22.32 5.05
C MET A 17 -1.56 22.98 3.88
N GLN A 18 -1.69 22.44 2.66
CA GLN A 18 -1.16 23.07 1.45
C GLN A 18 -1.96 24.32 1.07
N SER A 19 -3.27 24.31 1.32
CA SER A 19 -4.18 25.42 1.00
C SER A 19 -4.09 26.56 2.02
N ASP A 20 -3.88 26.24 3.30
CA ASP A 20 -3.70 27.21 4.38
C ASP A 20 -2.33 27.02 5.07
N PRO A 21 -1.31 27.84 4.72
CA PRO A 21 0.00 27.80 5.33
C PRO A 21 0.04 28.10 6.84
N LYS A 22 -1.03 28.68 7.42
CA LYS A 22 -1.12 28.94 8.86
C LYS A 22 -1.60 27.70 9.64
N LEU A 23 -2.13 26.69 8.94
CA LEU A 23 -2.66 25.49 9.57
C LEU A 23 -1.53 24.59 10.07
N ARG A 24 -1.39 24.52 11.39
CA ARG A 24 -0.37 23.69 12.04
C ARG A 24 -0.72 22.20 12.00
N LEU A 25 0.31 21.35 11.89
CA LEU A 25 0.20 19.88 11.85
C LEU A 25 -0.74 19.30 12.93
N ARG A 26 -0.56 19.70 14.19
CA ARG A 26 -1.37 19.20 15.31
C ARG A 26 -2.84 19.63 15.23
N VAL A 27 -3.09 20.81 14.66
CA VAL A 27 -4.44 21.34 14.48
C VAL A 27 -5.14 20.61 13.34
N ALA A 28 -4.46 20.46 12.19
CA ALA A 28 -4.95 19.64 11.08
C ALA A 28 -5.25 18.20 11.52
N ALA A 29 -4.32 17.57 12.23
CA ALA A 29 -4.50 16.21 12.75
C ALA A 29 -5.76 16.08 13.63
N ARG A 30 -6.03 17.08 14.47
CA ARG A 30 -7.24 17.11 15.30
C ARG A 30 -8.52 17.32 14.49
N ILE A 31 -8.52 18.24 13.52
CA ILE A 31 -9.67 18.53 12.65
C ILE A 31 -10.07 17.28 11.86
N TYR A 32 -9.08 16.60 11.27
CA TYR A 32 -9.30 15.43 10.43
C TYR A 32 -9.30 14.10 11.21
N SER A 33 -9.22 14.14 12.55
CA SER A 33 -9.25 12.96 13.42
C SER A 33 -8.19 11.90 13.06
N VAL A 34 -6.97 12.34 12.72
CA VAL A 34 -5.81 11.49 12.40
C VAL A 34 -4.70 11.69 13.43
N ASP A 35 -3.84 10.68 13.62
CA ASP A 35 -2.65 10.85 14.46
C ASP A 35 -1.68 11.84 13.81
N HIS A 36 -1.32 12.89 14.54
CA HIS A 36 -0.32 13.88 14.13
C HIS A 36 1.02 13.29 13.69
N ARG A 37 1.47 12.18 14.30
CA ARG A 37 2.72 11.52 13.88
C ARG A 37 2.57 10.83 12.53
N LYS A 38 1.40 10.22 12.30
CA LYS A 38 1.08 9.58 11.02
C LYS A 38 0.97 10.62 9.91
N LEU A 39 0.33 11.76 10.18
CA LEU A 39 0.25 12.90 9.27
C LEU A 39 1.64 13.51 8.98
N GLY A 40 2.48 13.67 10.01
CA GLY A 40 3.85 14.17 9.86
C GLY A 40 4.70 13.30 8.94
N ARG A 41 4.69 11.97 9.17
CA ARG A 41 5.38 11.00 8.29
C ARG A 41 4.94 11.12 6.83
N ARG A 42 3.65 11.36 6.58
CA ARG A 42 3.10 11.50 5.23
C ARG A 42 3.57 12.78 4.55
N LEU A 43 3.70 13.88 5.31
CA LEU A 43 4.31 15.12 4.81
C LEU A 43 5.81 14.96 4.51
N GLU A 44 6.51 14.12 5.27
CA GLU A 44 7.91 13.73 4.99
C GLU A 44 8.04 12.78 3.78
N GLY A 45 6.93 12.44 3.12
CA GLY A 45 6.91 11.57 1.95
C GLY A 45 6.96 10.08 2.27
N VAL A 46 6.80 9.67 3.54
CA VAL A 46 6.73 8.26 3.90
C VAL A 46 5.39 7.69 3.42
N PRO A 47 5.37 6.70 2.51
CA PRO A 47 4.15 6.14 1.96
C PRO A 47 3.47 5.19 2.95
N SER A 48 2.22 4.80 2.66
CA SER A 48 1.52 3.87 3.54
C SER A 48 2.18 2.50 3.55
N ARG A 49 2.04 1.78 4.66
CA ARG A 49 2.56 0.40 4.71
C ARG A 49 1.94 -0.47 3.61
N ARG A 50 0.72 -0.13 3.19
CA ARG A 50 0.01 -0.79 2.07
C ARG A 50 0.66 -0.52 0.71
N ASP A 51 1.31 0.62 0.56
CA ASP A 51 1.93 1.05 -0.71
C ASP A 51 3.42 0.70 -0.75
N ILE A 52 4.02 0.36 0.41
CA ILE A 52 5.42 -0.03 0.54
C ILE A 52 5.57 -1.53 0.27
N GLN A 53 6.54 -1.89 -0.57
CA GLN A 53 6.94 -3.26 -0.82
C GLN A 53 7.34 -4.00 0.47
N ALA A 54 7.06 -5.30 0.55
CA ALA A 54 7.47 -6.09 1.70
C ALA A 54 9.01 -6.20 1.75
N ASN A 55 9.61 -6.06 2.93
CA ASN A 55 11.08 -6.00 3.09
C ASN A 55 11.80 -7.29 2.68
N SER A 56 11.08 -8.41 2.60
CA SER A 56 11.59 -9.73 2.24
C SER A 56 10.92 -10.27 0.98
N ARG A 57 10.42 -9.38 0.13
CA ARG A 57 9.88 -9.76 -1.18
C ARG A 57 11.00 -10.35 -2.02
N LYS A 58 10.84 -11.60 -2.45
CA LYS A 58 11.82 -12.32 -3.29
C LYS A 58 11.70 -11.96 -4.77
N LEU A 59 10.46 -11.83 -5.23
CA LEU A 59 10.14 -11.57 -6.62
C LEU A 59 10.05 -10.08 -6.93
N THR A 60 10.53 -9.70 -8.09
CA THR A 60 10.26 -8.39 -8.70
C THR A 60 8.80 -8.26 -9.13
N THR A 61 8.36 -7.04 -9.43
CA THR A 61 7.00 -6.80 -9.96
C THR A 61 6.76 -7.51 -11.28
N LEU A 62 7.78 -7.60 -12.12
CA LEU A 62 7.69 -8.31 -13.39
C LEU A 62 7.57 -9.83 -13.17
N GLU A 63 8.38 -10.41 -12.30
CA GLU A 63 8.32 -11.84 -11.99
C GLU A 63 6.97 -12.24 -11.39
N GLU A 64 6.42 -11.43 -10.47
CA GLU A 64 5.06 -11.65 -9.96
C GLU A 64 4.00 -11.59 -11.08
N LEU A 65 4.11 -10.63 -12.00
CA LEU A 65 3.18 -10.55 -13.14
C LEU A 65 3.27 -11.78 -14.05
N VAL A 66 4.48 -12.26 -14.33
CA VAL A 66 4.69 -13.49 -15.12
C VAL A 66 4.10 -14.70 -14.40
N LEU A 67 4.30 -14.82 -13.09
CA LEU A 67 3.73 -15.90 -12.29
C LEU A 67 2.20 -15.88 -12.30
N VAL A 68 1.59 -14.69 -12.14
CA VAL A 68 0.14 -14.51 -12.22
C VAL A 68 -0.38 -14.90 -13.60
N GLN A 69 0.28 -14.45 -14.67
CA GLN A 69 -0.11 -14.79 -16.03
C GLN A 69 -0.01 -16.30 -16.28
N TYR A 70 1.06 -16.94 -15.81
CA TYR A 70 1.23 -18.39 -15.89
C TYR A 70 0.07 -19.15 -15.21
N ILE A 71 -0.32 -18.74 -14.01
CA ILE A 71 -1.44 -19.34 -13.27
C ILE A 71 -2.76 -19.15 -14.04
N LEU A 72 -3.01 -17.96 -14.58
CA LEU A 72 -4.21 -17.67 -15.36
C LEU A 72 -4.25 -18.48 -16.66
N ASP A 73 -3.12 -18.65 -17.34
CA ASP A 73 -3.00 -19.43 -18.57
C ASP A 73 -3.26 -20.92 -18.30
N LEU A 74 -2.78 -21.46 -17.17
CA LEU A 74 -3.08 -22.83 -16.75
C LEU A 74 -4.58 -23.01 -16.52
N ALA A 75 -5.20 -22.11 -15.77
CA ALA A 75 -6.62 -22.14 -15.49
C ALA A 75 -7.46 -22.04 -16.79
N ALA A 76 -7.05 -21.17 -17.73
CA ALA A 76 -7.71 -21.02 -19.02
C ALA A 76 -7.64 -22.29 -19.89
N LYS A 77 -6.55 -23.05 -19.78
CA LYS A 77 -6.37 -24.35 -20.44
C LYS A 77 -7.11 -25.50 -19.74
N GLY A 78 -7.74 -25.24 -18.59
CA GLY A 78 -8.43 -26.24 -17.78
C GLY A 78 -7.50 -27.06 -16.89
N PHE A 79 -6.23 -26.67 -16.75
CA PHE A 79 -5.28 -27.31 -15.84
C PHE A 79 -5.26 -26.57 -14.50
N PRO A 80 -5.52 -27.25 -13.37
CA PRO A 80 -5.37 -26.62 -12.07
C PRO A 80 -3.87 -26.32 -11.81
N PRO A 81 -3.52 -25.10 -11.36
CA PRO A 81 -2.15 -24.79 -10.99
C PRO A 81 -1.70 -25.64 -9.80
N GLN A 82 -0.55 -26.30 -9.93
CA GLN A 82 0.04 -27.05 -8.83
C GLN A 82 0.83 -26.11 -7.91
N LEU A 83 0.55 -26.18 -6.60
CA LEU A 83 1.20 -25.31 -5.61
C LEU A 83 2.72 -25.44 -5.64
N SER A 84 3.25 -26.66 -5.77
CA SER A 84 4.70 -26.92 -5.83
C SER A 84 5.37 -26.18 -6.99
N VAL A 85 4.75 -26.18 -8.18
CA VAL A 85 5.30 -25.51 -9.37
C VAL A 85 5.28 -24.00 -9.19
N VAL A 86 4.20 -23.47 -8.61
CA VAL A 86 4.08 -22.02 -8.31
C VAL A 86 5.09 -21.61 -7.24
N GLU A 87 5.31 -22.44 -6.21
CA GLU A 87 6.30 -22.22 -5.16
C GLU A 87 7.74 -22.23 -5.71
N ASP A 88 8.08 -23.15 -6.61
CA ASP A 88 9.39 -23.21 -7.25
C ASP A 88 9.66 -21.95 -8.09
N MET A 89 8.65 -21.42 -8.77
CA MET A 89 8.75 -20.17 -9.53
C MET A 89 8.78 -18.91 -8.64
N ALA A 90 8.30 -19.01 -7.40
CA ALA A 90 8.21 -17.90 -6.46
C ALA A 90 9.38 -17.79 -5.47
N ASN A 91 10.26 -18.80 -5.44
CA ASN A 91 11.31 -18.96 -4.43
C ASN A 91 12.69 -18.45 -4.83
#